data_AF-A0A9X2YFX4-F1
#
_entry.id   AF-A0A9X2YFX4-F1
#
_cell.length_a   1.000
_cell.length_b   1.000
_cell.length_c   1.000
_cell.angle_alpha   90.00
_cell.angle_beta   90.00
_cell.angle_gamma   90.00
#
_symmetry.space_group_name_H-M   'P 1'
#
loop_
_entity.id
_entity.type
_entity.pdbx_description
1 polymer ?
#
loop_
_entity_poly.entity_id
_entity_poly.type
_entity_poly.pdbx_seq_one_letter_code
_entity_poly.pdbx_strand_id
1 'polypeptide(L)' 'PPANQAGRAPEAPAPAGAVPPTPAGPQQLSAAKAQALQEVETALTAAREAQRSGDFAQYGEALQRLNDAMTEYNSAR' A
#
# COMPACT_ATOMS: atom_id res chain seq x y z
N PRO A 1 17.48 -9.56 -45.82
CA PRO A 1 17.87 -8.32 -45.10
C PRO A 1 16.67 -7.76 -44.29
N PRO A 2 16.85 -6.94 -43.22
CA PRO A 2 18.05 -6.47 -42.50
C PRO A 2 18.20 -7.22 -41.13
N ALA A 3 19.35 -7.42 -40.48
CA ALA A 3 20.44 -6.54 -40.01
C ALA A 3 19.96 -5.49 -38.98
N ASN A 4 20.13 -5.77 -37.68
CA ASN A 4 20.27 -4.77 -36.60
C ASN A 4 20.76 -5.44 -35.30
N GLN A 5 22.07 -5.65 -35.22
CA GLN A 5 22.81 -5.74 -33.95
C GLN A 5 23.82 -4.60 -33.92
N ALA A 6 23.46 -3.47 -33.31
CA ALA A 6 24.42 -2.44 -32.90
C ALA A 6 23.79 -1.57 -31.80
N GLY A 7 24.41 -1.58 -30.61
CA GLY A 7 24.19 -0.58 -29.58
C GLY A 7 23.47 -1.05 -28.31
N ARG A 8 24.08 -1.95 -27.53
CA ARG A 8 23.84 -1.97 -26.08
C ARG A 8 24.33 -0.63 -25.51
N ALA A 9 23.41 0.28 -25.21
CA ALA A 9 23.70 1.37 -24.29
C ALA A 9 23.80 0.78 -22.87
N PRO A 10 24.68 1.28 -21.99
CA PRO A 10 24.72 0.85 -20.60
C PRO A 10 23.34 1.10 -19.98
N GLU A 11 22.76 0.07 -19.36
CA GLU A 11 21.57 0.18 -18.54
C GLU A 11 21.87 1.13 -17.38
N ALA A 12 21.62 2.42 -17.59
CA ALA A 12 21.38 3.34 -16.49
C ALA A 12 20.17 2.78 -15.70
N PRO A 13 20.19 2.75 -14.36
CA PRO A 13 19.02 2.34 -13.61
C PRO A 13 17.91 3.34 -13.93
N ALA A 14 16.96 2.91 -14.76
CA ALA A 14 15.72 3.63 -14.95
C ALA A 14 15.06 3.74 -13.55
N PRO A 15 14.56 4.92 -13.17
CA PRO A 15 13.78 5.04 -11.94
C PRO A 15 12.66 4.01 -11.97
N ALA A 16 12.48 3.30 -10.85
CA ALA A 16 11.56 2.18 -10.70
C ALA A 16 10.20 2.47 -11.37
N GLY A 17 9.77 1.52 -12.18
CA GLY A 17 8.77 1.70 -13.23
C GLY A 17 7.39 2.18 -12.76
N ALA A 18 6.79 3.01 -13.61
CA ALA A 18 5.35 3.09 -13.75
C ALA A 18 4.89 2.00 -14.73
N VAL A 19 4.92 0.75 -14.29
CA VAL A 19 4.05 -0.26 -14.91
C VAL A 19 2.62 0.07 -14.47
N PRO A 20 1.63 0.18 -15.38
CA PRO A 20 0.24 0.21 -14.95
C PRO A 20 -0.01 -1.05 -14.13
N PRO A 21 -0.73 -1.00 -12.99
CA PRO A 21 -0.94 -2.18 -12.17
C PRO A 21 -1.61 -3.25 -13.04
N THR A 22 -0.84 -4.28 -13.39
CA THR A 22 -1.37 -5.57 -13.82
C THR A 22 -2.41 -5.97 -12.78
N PRO A 23 -3.56 -6.56 -13.16
CA PRO A 23 -4.51 -7.07 -12.18
C PRO A 23 -3.74 -7.99 -11.24
N ALA A 24 -3.54 -7.48 -10.02
CA ALA A 24 -2.90 -8.16 -8.93
C ALA A 24 -3.54 -9.54 -8.84
N GLY A 25 -2.81 -10.59 -9.22
CA GLY A 25 -3.30 -11.95 -9.08
C GLY A 25 -3.70 -12.22 -7.62
N PRO A 26 -4.52 -13.25 -7.35
CA PRO A 26 -5.07 -13.53 -6.02
C PRO A 26 -4.04 -13.57 -4.87
N GLN A 27 -2.76 -13.84 -5.16
CA GLN A 27 -1.65 -13.70 -4.20
C GLN A 27 -1.36 -12.25 -3.76
N GLN A 28 -1.36 -11.26 -4.66
CA GLN A 28 -1.19 -9.85 -4.27
C GLN A 28 -2.39 -9.35 -3.46
N LEU A 29 -3.59 -9.84 -3.78
CA LEU A 29 -4.80 -9.54 -3.03
C LEU A 29 -4.68 -10.02 -1.57
N SER A 30 -4.13 -11.22 -1.33
CA SER A 30 -3.84 -11.71 0.02
C SER A 30 -2.77 -10.89 0.75
N ALA A 31 -1.74 -10.41 0.04
CA ALA A 31 -0.73 -9.54 0.63
C ALA A 31 -1.29 -8.16 1.02
N ALA A 32 -2.10 -7.55 0.14
CA ALA A 32 -2.81 -6.30 0.41
C ALA A 32 -3.76 -6.45 1.62
N LYS A 33 -4.49 -7.56 1.67
CA LYS A 33 -5.37 -7.89 2.79
C LYS A 33 -4.62 -8.04 4.13
N ALA A 34 -3.43 -8.63 4.12
CA ALA A 34 -2.59 -8.76 5.31
C ALA A 34 -2.04 -7.40 5.77
N GLN A 35 -1.61 -6.55 4.84
CA GLN A 35 -1.18 -5.18 5.13
C GLN A 35 -2.31 -4.34 5.71
N ALA A 36 -3.51 -4.40 5.12
CA ALA A 36 -4.68 -3.71 5.63
C ALA A 36 -5.05 -4.15 7.06
N LEU A 37 -4.90 -5.45 7.38
CA LEU A 37 -5.11 -5.94 8.74
C LEU A 37 -4.12 -5.32 9.74
N GLN A 38 -2.86 -5.21 9.33
CA GLN A 38 -1.78 -4.66 10.15
C GLN A 38 -1.95 -3.15 10.38
N GLU A 39 -2.41 -2.42 9.36
CA GLU A 39 -2.80 -1.01 9.49
C GLU A 39 -4.02 -0.83 10.41
N VAL A 40 -5.01 -1.73 10.35
CA VAL A 40 -6.16 -1.73 11.26
C VAL A 40 -5.73 -1.88 12.72
N GLU A 41 -4.85 -2.85 13.03
CA GLU A 41 -4.34 -3.06 14.39
C GLU A 41 -3.54 -1.85 14.91
N THR A 42 -2.74 -1.26 14.04
CA THR A 42 -1.94 -0.05 14.34
C THR A 42 -2.85 1.14 14.64
N ALA A 43 -3.85 1.37 13.79
CA ALA A 43 -4.82 2.45 13.94
C ALA A 43 -5.66 2.29 15.23
N LEU A 44 -6.08 1.07 15.56
CA LEU A 44 -6.81 0.78 16.80
C LEU A 44 -5.97 1.08 18.05
N THR A 45 -4.69 0.75 18.01
CA THR A 45 -3.76 1.02 19.11
C THR A 45 -3.55 2.52 19.27
N ALA A 46 -3.28 3.23 18.17
CA ALA A 46 -3.14 4.69 18.16
C ALA A 46 -4.40 5.40 18.66
N ALA A 47 -5.59 4.96 18.22
CA ALA A 47 -6.85 5.50 18.70
C ALA A 47 -7.03 5.28 20.21
N ARG A 48 -6.67 4.10 20.72
CA ARG A 48 -6.80 3.79 22.16
C ARG A 48 -5.82 4.61 23.01
N GLU A 49 -4.61 4.84 22.52
CA GLU A 49 -3.63 5.73 23.18
C GLU A 49 -4.07 7.19 23.14
N ALA A 50 -4.51 7.67 21.97
CA ALA A 50 -5.01 9.03 21.78
C ALA A 50 -6.24 9.32 22.67
N GLN A 51 -7.16 8.36 22.82
CA GLN A 51 -8.28 8.49 23.75
C GLN A 51 -7.80 8.57 25.20
N ARG A 52 -6.73 7.84 25.56
CA ARG A 52 -6.18 7.83 26.91
C ARG A 52 -5.40 9.11 27.23
N SER A 53 -4.67 9.66 26.26
CA SER A 53 -3.93 10.91 26.39
C SER A 53 -4.83 12.15 26.27
N GLY A 54 -6.04 11.99 25.71
CA GLY A 54 -6.92 13.11 25.37
C GLY A 54 -6.53 13.82 24.08
N ASP A 55 -5.70 13.20 23.25
CA ASP A 55 -5.28 13.74 21.94
C ASP A 55 -6.32 13.43 20.86
N PHE A 56 -7.37 14.24 20.81
CA PHE A 56 -8.47 14.02 19.87
C PHE A 56 -8.06 14.22 18.40
N ALA A 57 -6.99 14.97 18.13
CA ALA A 57 -6.46 15.13 16.78
C ALA A 57 -5.88 13.81 16.27
N GLN A 58 -5.01 13.19 17.06
CA GLN A 58 -4.41 11.89 16.77
C GLN A 58 -5.47 10.78 16.76
N TYR A 59 -6.51 10.90 17.59
CA TYR A 59 -7.66 9.99 17.56
C TYR A 59 -8.43 10.06 16.24
N GLY A 60 -8.72 11.27 15.74
CA GLY A 60 -9.39 11.47 14.46
C GLY A 60 -8.59 10.92 13.27
N GLU A 61 -7.29 11.19 13.24
CA GLU A 61 -6.36 10.64 12.24
C GLU A 61 -6.34 9.11 12.27
N ALA A 62 -6.28 8.51 13.47
CA ALA A 62 -6.32 7.07 13.64
C ALA A 62 -7.64 6.47 13.14
N LEU A 63 -8.79 7.13 13.39
CA LEU A 63 -10.08 6.69 12.86
C LEU A 63 -10.17 6.79 11.34
N GLN A 64 -9.62 7.84 10.73
CA GLN A 64 -9.56 7.95 9.27
C GLN A 64 -8.72 6.83 8.66
N ARG A 65 -7.55 6.56 9.25
CA ARG A 65 -6.67 5.46 8.83
C ARG A 65 -7.36 4.09 8.97
N LEU A 66 -8.09 3.89 10.06
CA LEU A 66 -8.86 2.68 10.31
C LEU A 66 -9.94 2.48 9.24
N ASN A 67 -10.66 3.54 8.88
CA ASN A 67 -11.69 3.50 7.84
C ASN A 67 -11.10 3.20 6.45
N ASP A 68 -9.96 3.80 6.13
CA ASP A 68 -9.25 3.57 4.87
C ASP A 68 -8.77 2.11 4.76
N ALA A 69 -8.10 1.61 5.79
CA ALA A 69 -7.63 0.24 5.85
C ALA A 69 -8.77 -0.80 5.80
N MET A 70 -9.91 -0.52 6.46
CA MET A 70 -11.10 -1.37 6.34
C MET A 70 -11.70 -1.36 4.92
N THR A 71 -11.65 -0.22 4.23
CA THR A 71 -12.09 -0.09 2.84
C THR A 71 -11.20 -0.91 1.91
N GLU A 72 -9.89 -0.77 2.03
CA GLU A 72 -8.87 -1.56 1.31
C GLU A 72 -9.05 -3.07 1.54
N TYR A 73 -9.23 -3.48 2.80
CA TYR A 73 -9.48 -4.88 3.16
C TYR A 73 -10.75 -5.46 2.51
N ASN A 74 -11.80 -4.63 2.36
CA ASN A 74 -13.08 -5.04 1.78
C ASN A 74 -13.03 -5.02 0.24
N SER A 75 -12.36 -4.03 -0.36
CA SER A 75 -12.09 -4.00 -1.80
C SER A 75 -11.14 -5.10 -2.24
N ALA A 76 -10.28 -5.61 -1.35
CA ALA A 76 -9.42 -6.76 -1.57
C ALA A 76 -10.15 -8.13 -1.41
N ARG A 77 -11.49 -8.16 -1.48
CA ARG A 77 -12.30 -9.40 -1.37
C ARG A 77 -12.48 -10.12 -2.69
#